data_AF-A0A183CR37-F1
#
_entry.id   AF-A0A183CR37-F1
#
_cell.length_a   1.000
_cell.length_b   1.000
_cell.length_c   1.000
_cell.angle_alpha   90.00
_cell.angle_beta   90.00
_cell.angle_gamma   90.00
#
_symmetry.space_group_name_H-M   'P 1'
#
loop_
_entity.id
_entity.type
_entity.pdbx_description
1 polymer ?
#
loop_
_entity_poly.entity_id
_entity_poly.type
_entity_poly.pdbx_seq_one_letter_code
_entity_poly.pdbx_strand_id
1 'polypeptide(L)'
;LKPYVLFPSLTTLDLSQNRIRQLPPTISLLSSLAMLNLANNVELDRLVPELGLLERLWTIGGLGGCQLRGEEPALQTLVQAGNYKTGEVLSQLRQRLENSMLYPKLKLMLLGGPSVGKSTLLQQMRLEGTMAKRSAQNDNWPRRRHSPSTPPTTAPSSGRSNKSRFTSQQRPAIATASPSIYPVDVFEWVYEAPEMSSTAKSIPSSQSSATGVDAFRGPVTFRVWDFDGIKQREYQSVQRCFFTRRCLFLLLWKVTDGEIALADLHDFLLAIQAQAPNSYVLIVGTHSDFVREQPLRFPRDYLSQMDKQIQAI
;
A
#
# COMPACT_ATOMS: atom_id res chain seq x y z
N LEU A 1 7.97 -41.19 10.98
CA LEU A 1 6.56 -41.62 10.81
C LEU A 1 5.75 -40.38 10.44
N LYS A 2 4.97 -40.40 9.34
CA LYS A 2 4.08 -39.28 9.02
C LYS A 2 2.95 -39.24 10.07
N PRO A 3 2.62 -38.08 10.64
CA PRO A 3 1.51 -37.98 11.60
C PRO A 3 0.20 -38.38 10.90
N TYR A 4 -0.53 -39.31 11.52
CA TYR A 4 -1.83 -39.78 11.02
C TYR A 4 -2.95 -38.98 11.68
N VAL A 5 -3.81 -38.37 10.86
CA VAL A 5 -4.97 -37.61 11.33
C VAL A 5 -6.16 -38.55 11.44
N LEU A 6 -6.64 -38.78 12.67
CA LEU A 6 -7.79 -39.65 12.94
C LEU A 6 -9.11 -39.06 12.38
N PHE A 7 -9.26 -37.74 12.42
CA PHE A 7 -10.48 -37.03 12.03
C PHE A 7 -10.20 -35.94 10.98
N PRO A 8 -9.93 -36.31 9.71
CA PRO A 8 -9.57 -35.36 8.66
C PRO A 8 -10.73 -34.43 8.25
N SER A 9 -11.97 -34.84 8.51
CA SER A 9 -13.19 -34.09 8.19
C SER A 9 -13.70 -33.24 9.37
N LEU A 10 -12.93 -33.13 10.45
CA LEU A 10 -13.37 -32.37 11.63
C LEU A 10 -13.52 -30.88 11.27
N THR A 11 -14.73 -30.36 11.42
CA THR A 11 -15.08 -28.96 11.11
C THR A 11 -15.18 -28.08 12.36
N THR A 12 -15.60 -28.64 13.48
CA THR A 12 -15.74 -27.93 14.75
C THR A 12 -14.98 -28.68 15.83
N LEU A 13 -14.12 -27.96 16.55
CA LEU A 13 -13.36 -28.49 17.67
C LEU A 13 -13.57 -27.59 18.88
N ASP A 14 -14.27 -28.11 19.89
CA ASP A 14 -14.45 -27.43 21.16
C ASP A 14 -13.44 -27.96 22.18
N LEU A 15 -12.54 -27.08 22.62
CA LEU A 15 -11.55 -27.33 23.65
C LEU A 15 -11.75 -26.38 24.84
N SER A 16 -12.92 -25.77 24.96
CA SER A 16 -13.21 -24.83 26.05
C SER A 16 -13.21 -25.52 27.42
N GLN A 17 -12.98 -24.72 28.47
CA GLN A 17 -13.00 -25.16 29.87
C GLN A 17 -11.99 -26.25 30.20
N ASN A 18 -10.84 -26.26 29.53
CA ASN A 18 -9.75 -27.16 29.82
C ASN A 18 -8.57 -26.43 30.50
N ARG A 19 -7.51 -27.17 30.81
CA ARG A 19 -6.24 -26.64 31.34
C ARG A 19 -5.13 -26.71 30.29
N ILE A 20 -5.46 -26.37 29.05
CA ILE A 20 -4.50 -26.46 27.94
C ILE A 20 -3.49 -25.33 28.08
N ARG A 21 -2.20 -25.70 28.16
CA ARG A 21 -1.09 -24.74 28.18
C ARG A 21 -0.66 -24.27 26.80
N GLN A 22 -0.63 -25.22 25.86
CA GLN A 22 -0.24 -25.02 24.46
C GLN A 22 -0.94 -26.06 23.60
N LEU A 23 -1.32 -25.66 22.38
CA LEU A 23 -1.77 -26.59 21.35
C LEU A 23 -0.56 -27.20 20.64
N PRO A 24 -0.67 -28.39 20.06
CA PRO A 24 0.41 -28.94 19.25
C PRO A 24 0.44 -28.30 17.84
N PRO A 25 1.63 -28.07 17.23
CA PRO A 25 1.77 -27.59 15.84
C PRO A 25 1.01 -28.42 14.80
N THR A 26 0.79 -29.71 15.09
CA THR A 26 0.06 -30.65 14.23
C THR A 26 -1.43 -30.30 14.07
N ILE A 27 -1.95 -29.32 14.80
CA ILE A 27 -3.32 -28.81 14.59
C ILE A 27 -3.54 -28.28 13.17
N SER A 28 -2.48 -27.83 12.48
CA SER A 28 -2.52 -27.43 11.07
C SER A 28 -2.95 -28.54 10.11
N LEU A 29 -2.83 -29.81 10.52
CA LEU A 29 -3.24 -30.95 9.70
C LEU A 29 -4.76 -31.10 9.60
N LEU A 30 -5.53 -30.43 10.47
CA LEU A 30 -6.99 -30.39 10.44
C LEU A 30 -7.49 -29.38 9.40
N SER A 31 -7.18 -29.60 8.12
CA SER A 31 -7.47 -28.66 7.02
C SER A 31 -8.96 -28.35 6.82
N SER A 32 -9.86 -29.16 7.37
CA SER A 32 -11.32 -28.95 7.34
C SER A 32 -11.85 -28.12 8.51
N LEU A 33 -11.00 -27.81 9.50
CA LEU A 33 -11.42 -27.13 10.73
C LEU A 33 -11.87 -25.70 10.44
N ALA A 34 -13.11 -25.41 10.79
CA ALA A 34 -13.80 -24.15 10.55
C ALA A 34 -14.03 -23.35 11.84
N MET A 35 -14.22 -24.04 12.96
CA MET A 35 -14.46 -23.45 14.27
C MET A 35 -13.58 -24.12 15.33
N LEU A 36 -12.84 -23.30 16.08
CA LEU A 36 -12.03 -23.71 17.21
C LEU A 36 -12.43 -22.89 18.44
N ASN A 37 -12.91 -23.54 19.49
CA ASN A 37 -13.23 -22.88 20.74
C ASN A 37 -12.14 -23.16 21.79
N LEU A 38 -11.50 -22.10 22.29
CA LEU A 38 -10.46 -22.18 23.33
C LEU A 38 -10.87 -21.47 24.63
N ALA A 39 -12.15 -21.10 24.77
CA ALA A 39 -12.64 -20.36 25.91
C ALA A 39 -12.26 -21.00 27.25
N ASN A 40 -11.96 -20.17 28.26
CA ASN A 40 -11.67 -20.62 29.63
C ASN A 40 -10.49 -21.60 29.75
N ASN A 41 -9.52 -21.55 28.84
CA ASN A 41 -8.20 -22.16 29.05
C ASN A 41 -7.27 -21.15 29.73
N VAL A 42 -7.41 -21.01 31.05
CA VAL A 42 -6.69 -20.00 31.83
C VAL A 42 -5.17 -20.20 31.77
N GLU A 43 -4.70 -21.44 31.62
CA GLU A 43 -3.27 -21.75 31.51
C GLU A 43 -2.69 -21.58 30.09
N LEU A 44 -3.50 -21.21 29.08
CA LEU A 44 -3.04 -21.06 27.70
C LEU A 44 -2.14 -19.84 27.58
N ASP A 45 -0.84 -20.11 27.39
CA ASP A 45 0.21 -19.09 27.39
C ASP A 45 0.51 -18.56 25.99
N ARG A 46 0.40 -19.42 24.97
CA ARG A 46 0.72 -19.11 23.58
C ARG A 46 -0.21 -19.82 22.60
N LEU A 47 -0.49 -19.16 21.48
CA LEU A 47 -1.12 -19.74 20.30
C LEU A 47 -0.03 -20.24 19.35
N VAL A 48 -0.22 -21.44 18.80
CA VAL A 48 0.71 -21.99 17.82
C VAL A 48 0.58 -21.26 16.48
N PRO A 49 1.69 -20.75 15.88
CA PRO A 49 1.66 -20.06 14.58
C PRO A 49 1.01 -20.89 13.46
N GLU A 50 1.06 -22.22 13.57
CA GLU A 50 0.46 -23.20 12.65
C GLU A 50 -1.06 -23.07 12.52
N LEU A 51 -1.75 -22.45 13.48
CA LEU A 51 -3.17 -22.09 13.33
C LEU A 51 -3.38 -21.15 12.12
N GLY A 52 -2.39 -20.30 11.81
CA GLY A 52 -2.40 -19.41 10.65
C GLY A 52 -2.48 -20.15 9.31
N LEU A 53 -2.12 -21.44 9.25
CA LEU A 53 -2.17 -22.26 8.04
C LEU A 53 -3.57 -22.83 7.74
N LEU A 54 -4.50 -22.78 8.69
CA LEU A 54 -5.85 -23.33 8.52
C LEU A 54 -6.71 -22.40 7.67
N GLU A 55 -6.81 -22.69 6.37
CA GLU A 55 -7.53 -21.84 5.40
C GLU A 55 -9.05 -21.76 5.62
N ARG A 56 -9.63 -22.77 6.27
CA ARG A 56 -11.07 -22.84 6.55
C ARG A 56 -11.46 -22.30 7.92
N LEU A 57 -10.49 -22.02 8.78
CA LEU A 57 -10.76 -21.59 10.15
C LEU A 57 -11.21 -20.12 10.14
N TRP A 58 -12.48 -19.88 10.43
CA TRP A 58 -13.07 -18.54 10.43
C TRP A 58 -13.52 -18.10 11.82
N THR A 59 -13.62 -19.04 12.78
CA THR A 59 -13.95 -18.75 14.19
C THR A 59 -12.88 -19.29 15.13
N ILE A 60 -12.22 -18.40 15.88
CA ILE A 60 -11.43 -18.74 17.08
C ILE A 60 -12.09 -18.07 18.29
N GLY A 61 -12.75 -18.88 19.10
CA GLY A 61 -13.53 -18.41 20.24
C GLY A 61 -12.75 -18.30 21.54
N GLY A 62 -13.09 -17.30 22.35
CA GLY A 62 -12.80 -17.30 23.78
C GLY A 62 -11.36 -16.99 24.20
N LEU A 63 -10.57 -16.33 23.35
CA LEU A 63 -9.20 -15.96 23.69
C LEU A 63 -9.12 -14.94 24.84
N GLY A 64 -10.18 -14.15 25.06
CA GLY A 64 -10.22 -13.20 26.18
C GLY A 64 -10.20 -13.86 27.57
N GLY A 65 -10.56 -15.15 27.66
CA GLY A 65 -10.44 -15.95 28.89
C GLY A 65 -9.08 -16.65 29.05
N CYS A 66 -8.17 -16.47 28.09
CA CYS A 66 -6.82 -17.02 28.10
C CYS A 66 -5.81 -15.98 28.58
N GLN A 67 -4.78 -16.40 29.28
CA GLN A 67 -3.78 -15.47 29.83
C GLN A 67 -2.83 -14.92 28.76
N LEU A 68 -2.51 -15.74 27.75
CA LEU A 68 -1.63 -15.45 26.61
C LEU A 68 -0.33 -14.69 26.97
N ARG A 69 0.24 -14.92 28.16
CA ARG A 69 1.35 -14.10 28.71
C ARG A 69 2.61 -14.17 27.88
N GLY A 70 2.84 -15.30 27.23
CA GLY A 70 3.99 -15.55 26.37
C GLY A 70 3.82 -15.02 24.95
N GLU A 71 2.64 -14.57 24.54
CA GLU A 71 2.41 -14.01 23.21
C GLU A 71 3.07 -12.64 23.00
N GLU A 72 3.22 -12.25 21.74
CA GLU A 72 3.70 -10.91 21.40
C GLU A 72 2.71 -9.82 21.86
N PRO A 73 3.18 -8.63 22.30
CA PRO A 73 2.32 -7.57 22.82
C PRO A 73 1.20 -7.13 21.87
N ALA A 74 1.45 -7.19 20.56
CA ALA A 74 0.48 -6.84 19.52
C ALA A 74 -0.75 -7.78 19.54
N LEU A 75 -0.52 -9.10 19.64
CA LEU A 75 -1.60 -10.09 19.67
C LEU A 75 -2.31 -10.07 21.02
N GLN A 76 -1.58 -9.88 22.12
CA GLN A 76 -2.15 -9.71 23.45
C GLN A 76 -3.12 -8.52 23.51
N THR A 77 -2.68 -7.35 23.02
CA THR A 77 -3.51 -6.13 23.01
C THR A 77 -4.76 -6.32 22.15
N LEU A 78 -4.62 -6.98 20.99
CA LEU A 78 -5.74 -7.29 20.10
C LEU A 78 -6.78 -8.17 20.80
N VAL A 79 -6.35 -9.22 21.51
CA VAL A 79 -7.23 -10.12 22.24
C VAL A 79 -7.89 -9.43 23.44
N GLN A 80 -7.12 -8.64 24.20
CA GLN A 80 -7.62 -7.88 25.36
C GLN A 80 -8.64 -6.80 24.98
N ALA A 81 -8.56 -6.25 23.77
CA ALA A 81 -9.57 -5.33 23.25
C ALA A 81 -10.97 -5.96 23.13
N GLY A 82 -11.09 -7.28 23.24
CA GLY A 82 -12.37 -8.01 23.37
C GLY A 82 -13.18 -8.14 22.09
N ASN A 83 -12.87 -7.37 21.04
CA ASN A 83 -13.54 -7.41 19.75
C ASN A 83 -12.56 -7.67 18.59
N TYR A 84 -11.74 -8.71 18.73
CA TYR A 84 -10.81 -9.10 17.68
C TYR A 84 -11.52 -9.92 16.59
N LYS A 85 -11.11 -9.73 15.33
CA LYS A 85 -11.54 -10.59 14.23
C LYS A 85 -10.63 -11.82 14.14
N THR A 86 -11.20 -13.01 13.97
CA THR A 86 -10.42 -14.26 13.79
C THR A 86 -9.36 -14.12 12.69
N GLY A 87 -9.73 -13.48 11.58
CA GLY A 87 -8.82 -13.28 10.44
C GLY A 87 -7.58 -12.45 10.80
N GLU A 88 -7.70 -11.49 11.72
CA GLU A 88 -6.55 -10.67 12.17
C GLU A 88 -5.59 -11.49 13.02
N VAL A 89 -6.13 -12.28 13.96
CA VAL A 89 -5.33 -13.22 14.77
C VAL A 89 -4.61 -14.23 13.88
N LEU A 90 -5.33 -14.86 12.94
CA LEU A 90 -4.74 -15.84 12.01
C LEU A 90 -3.71 -15.22 11.08
N SER A 91 -3.93 -13.99 10.62
CA SER A 91 -2.97 -13.26 9.80
C SER A 91 -1.67 -13.01 10.56
N GLN A 92 -1.75 -12.60 11.83
CA GLN A 92 -0.55 -12.39 12.66
C GLN A 92 0.20 -13.70 12.91
N LEU A 93 -0.50 -14.81 13.18
CA LEU A 93 0.12 -16.12 13.37
C LEU A 93 0.80 -16.62 12.09
N ARG A 94 0.14 -16.47 10.93
CA ARG A 94 0.72 -16.78 9.62
C ARG A 94 1.95 -15.91 9.32
N GLN A 95 1.87 -14.61 9.60
CA GLN A 95 2.97 -13.67 9.41
C GLN A 95 4.22 -14.12 10.18
N ARG A 96 4.04 -14.59 11.43
CA ARG A 96 5.12 -15.16 12.26
C ARG A 96 5.69 -16.44 11.66
N LEU A 97 4.83 -17.37 11.23
CA LEU A 97 5.26 -18.64 10.65
C LEU A 97 6.04 -18.46 9.34
N GLU A 98 5.66 -17.47 8.54
CA GLU A 98 6.32 -17.12 7.28
C GLU A 98 7.61 -16.29 7.48
N ASN A 99 8.02 -16.00 8.73
CA ASN A 99 9.10 -15.05 9.06
C ASN A 99 8.97 -13.74 8.27
N SER A 100 7.73 -13.25 8.13
CA SER A 100 7.41 -12.16 7.22
C SER A 100 8.13 -10.89 7.65
N MET A 101 9.09 -10.47 6.82
CA MET A 101 9.78 -9.20 6.95
C MET A 101 8.88 -8.07 6.47
N LEU A 102 8.99 -6.90 7.10
CA LEU A 102 8.34 -5.70 6.60
C LEU A 102 8.81 -5.44 5.16
N TYR A 103 7.85 -5.31 4.25
CA TYR A 103 8.09 -4.93 2.86
C TYR A 103 7.47 -3.55 2.63
N PRO A 104 8.17 -2.45 3.00
CA PRO A 104 7.65 -1.08 2.93
C PRO A 104 7.68 -0.54 1.50
N LYS A 105 7.26 -1.39 0.55
CA LYS A 105 7.17 -1.05 -0.85
C LYS A 105 5.74 -1.24 -1.32
N LEU A 106 5.09 -0.13 -1.67
CA LEU A 106 3.71 -0.09 -2.10
C LEU A 106 3.63 0.26 -3.58
N LYS A 107 2.61 -0.28 -4.26
CA LYS A 107 2.21 0.22 -5.56
C LYS A 107 1.25 1.39 -5.34
N LEU A 108 1.50 2.52 -5.98
CA LEU A 108 0.61 3.68 -6.00
C LEU A 108 0.07 3.85 -7.42
N MET A 109 -1.24 3.85 -7.59
CA MET A 109 -1.89 4.10 -8.87
C MET A 109 -2.66 5.41 -8.83
N LEU A 110 -2.32 6.35 -9.72
CA LEU A 110 -3.07 7.58 -9.88
C LEU A 110 -4.19 7.39 -10.90
N LEU A 111 -5.40 7.71 -10.47
CA LEU A 111 -6.63 7.60 -11.25
C LEU A 111 -7.34 8.95 -11.28
N GLY A 112 -8.25 9.13 -12.23
CA GLY A 112 -9.02 10.38 -12.41
C GLY A 112 -9.09 10.80 -13.88
N GLY A 113 -10.03 11.69 -14.21
CA GLY A 113 -10.26 12.21 -15.57
C GLY A 113 -9.11 13.06 -16.13
N PRO A 114 -9.19 13.48 -17.41
CA PRO A 114 -8.22 14.42 -17.97
C PRO A 114 -8.28 15.77 -17.24
N SER A 115 -7.14 16.47 -17.12
CA SER A 115 -7.07 17.81 -16.52
C SER A 115 -7.48 17.94 -15.04
N VAL A 116 -7.65 16.83 -14.30
CA VAL A 116 -7.96 16.87 -12.86
C VAL A 116 -6.75 17.20 -11.97
N GLY A 117 -5.57 17.46 -12.55
CA GLY A 117 -4.37 17.82 -11.79
C GLY A 117 -3.44 16.65 -11.42
N LYS A 118 -3.58 15.47 -12.04
CA LYS A 118 -2.67 14.31 -11.83
C LYS A 118 -1.20 14.69 -12.00
N SER A 119 -0.85 15.30 -13.14
CA SER A 119 0.53 15.70 -13.45
C SER A 119 1.05 16.76 -12.48
N THR A 120 0.20 17.70 -12.04
CA THR A 120 0.55 18.72 -11.05
C THR A 120 0.86 18.10 -9.70
N LEU A 121 0.02 17.16 -9.23
CA LEU A 121 0.25 16.45 -7.97
C LEU A 121 1.52 15.61 -8.03
N LEU A 122 1.75 14.90 -9.13
CA LEU A 122 2.97 14.12 -9.35
C LEU A 122 4.23 14.99 -9.36
N GLN A 123 4.16 16.16 -9.96
CA GLN A 123 5.26 17.12 -9.93
C GLN A 123 5.54 17.58 -8.49
N GLN A 124 4.53 17.87 -7.69
CA GLN A 124 4.72 18.23 -6.28
C GLN A 124 5.29 17.07 -5.46
N MET A 125 4.78 15.84 -5.62
CA MET A 125 5.34 14.65 -4.98
C MET A 125 6.82 14.44 -5.34
N ARG A 126 7.20 14.75 -6.59
CA ARG A 126 8.61 14.68 -7.05
C ARG A 126 9.50 15.73 -6.39
N LEU A 127 8.96 16.89 -6.02
CA LEU A 127 9.69 17.96 -5.34
C LEU A 127 9.83 17.71 -3.84
N GLU A 128 8.82 17.11 -3.20
CA GLU A 128 8.78 16.87 -1.76
C GLU A 128 9.50 15.59 -1.32
N GLY A 129 9.64 14.59 -2.20
CA GLY A 129 10.32 13.33 -1.87
C GLY A 129 11.74 13.21 -2.41
N THR A 130 12.52 12.34 -1.78
CA THR A 130 13.79 11.86 -2.33
C THR A 130 13.50 10.90 -3.49
N MET A 131 13.54 11.42 -4.72
CA MET A 131 13.64 10.58 -5.90
C MET A 131 14.92 9.76 -5.77
N ALA A 132 14.81 8.45 -5.52
CA ALA A 132 15.97 7.58 -5.55
C ALA A 132 16.68 7.82 -6.89
N LYS A 133 17.96 8.24 -6.85
CA LYS A 133 18.76 8.47 -8.06
C LYS A 133 18.54 7.27 -8.96
N ARG A 134 17.98 7.50 -10.16
CA ARG A 134 17.89 6.47 -11.19
C ARG A 134 19.28 5.85 -11.29
N SER A 135 19.44 4.61 -10.84
CA SER A 135 20.62 3.85 -11.18
C SER A 135 20.59 3.75 -12.69
N ALA A 136 21.51 4.44 -13.36
CA ALA A 136 21.67 4.46 -14.81
C ALA A 136 21.93 3.06 -15.41
N GLN A 137 21.91 2.02 -14.59
CA GLN A 137 22.25 0.65 -14.95
C GLN A 137 21.07 -0.15 -15.52
N ASN A 138 19.82 0.33 -15.41
CA ASN A 138 18.63 -0.46 -15.82
C ASN A 138 17.86 0.07 -17.05
N ASP A 139 18.32 1.14 -17.71
CA ASP A 139 17.70 1.70 -18.94
C ASP A 139 18.02 0.90 -20.23
N ASN A 140 18.37 -0.38 -20.12
CA ASN A 140 18.83 -1.21 -21.25
C ASN A 140 17.72 -2.03 -21.96
N TRP A 141 16.44 -1.81 -21.63
CA TRP A 141 15.33 -2.55 -22.27
C TRP A 141 14.85 -1.93 -23.60
N PRO A 142 14.73 -0.59 -23.78
CA PRO A 142 14.21 -0.04 -25.04
C PRO A 142 15.28 0.09 -26.14
N ARG A 143 16.55 0.30 -25.78
CA ARG A 143 17.65 0.51 -26.74
C ARG A 143 18.09 -0.75 -27.49
N ARG A 144 17.71 -1.94 -27.01
CA ARG A 144 18.18 -3.22 -27.58
C ARG A 144 17.38 -3.73 -28.78
N ARG A 145 16.22 -3.11 -29.10
CA ARG A 145 15.36 -3.53 -30.22
C ARG A 145 15.54 -2.76 -31.52
N HIS A 146 16.31 -1.67 -31.52
CA HIS A 146 16.54 -0.86 -32.72
C HIS A 146 18.02 -0.51 -32.84
N SER A 147 18.81 -1.46 -33.32
CA SER A 147 20.06 -1.15 -34.01
C SER A 147 19.95 -1.76 -35.40
N PRO A 148 19.84 -0.96 -36.47
CA PRO A 148 20.08 -1.45 -37.82
C PRO A 148 21.55 -1.86 -37.93
N SER A 149 21.76 -3.09 -38.36
CA SER A 149 23.06 -3.63 -38.74
C SER A 149 23.76 -2.72 -39.77
N THR A 150 24.96 -2.25 -39.45
CA THR A 150 25.92 -1.71 -40.44
C THR A 150 27.28 -2.41 -40.25
N PRO A 151 27.94 -2.87 -41.32
CA PRO A 151 29.19 -3.63 -41.24
C PRO A 151 30.41 -2.72 -40.98
N PRO A 152 31.56 -3.27 -40.55
CA PRO A 152 32.69 -2.49 -40.05
C PRO A 152 33.58 -2.00 -41.19
N THR A 153 34.09 -0.78 -41.09
CA THR A 153 35.21 -0.32 -41.93
C THR A 153 36.18 0.50 -41.06
N THR A 154 37.32 -0.15 -40.80
CA THR A 154 38.70 0.35 -40.57
C THR A 154 38.95 1.72 -39.90
N ALA A 155 39.76 1.68 -38.84
CA ALA A 155 40.42 2.78 -38.10
C ALA A 155 41.52 3.51 -38.93
N PRO A 156 42.44 4.35 -38.38
CA PRO A 156 42.53 5.09 -37.10
C PRO A 156 43.02 6.56 -37.23
N SER A 157 43.02 7.35 -36.13
CA SER A 157 44.03 8.38 -35.71
C SER A 157 43.39 9.44 -34.77
N SER A 158 43.71 9.45 -33.48
CA SER A 158 44.72 10.28 -32.77
C SER A 158 44.43 11.78 -32.75
N GLY A 159 44.20 12.37 -31.57
CA GLY A 159 44.13 13.83 -31.41
C GLY A 159 43.79 14.32 -29.99
N ARG A 160 44.84 14.73 -29.27
CA ARG A 160 44.94 15.38 -27.96
C ARG A 160 43.89 16.45 -27.56
N SER A 161 43.52 16.37 -26.27
CA SER A 161 43.35 17.42 -25.24
C SER A 161 43.02 18.88 -25.63
N ASN A 162 41.99 19.47 -25.00
CA ASN A 162 42.23 20.66 -24.16
C ASN A 162 41.09 21.00 -23.19
N LYS A 163 41.51 21.50 -22.02
CA LYS A 163 40.69 22.11 -20.97
C LYS A 163 40.05 23.41 -21.50
N SER A 164 38.81 23.70 -21.12
CA SER A 164 38.42 25.08 -20.85
C SER A 164 37.31 25.13 -19.80
N ARG A 165 37.60 25.92 -18.77
CA ARG A 165 36.75 26.32 -17.67
C ARG A 165 36.11 27.63 -18.13
N PHE A 166 34.80 27.66 -18.30
CA PHE A 166 34.06 28.92 -18.45
C PHE A 166 32.84 28.90 -17.55
N THR A 167 32.85 29.82 -16.61
CA THR A 167 31.73 30.22 -15.77
C THR A 167 30.73 30.99 -16.62
N SER A 168 29.51 30.50 -16.72
CA SER A 168 28.36 31.34 -17.05
C SER A 168 27.17 30.89 -16.21
N GLN A 169 26.68 31.83 -15.41
CA GLN A 169 25.39 31.75 -14.75
C GLN A 169 24.33 31.48 -15.82
N GLN A 170 23.76 30.29 -15.83
CA GLN A 170 22.52 30.00 -16.55
C GLN A 170 21.46 29.66 -15.51
N ARG A 171 20.46 30.55 -15.44
CA ARG A 171 19.13 30.30 -14.86
C ARG A 171 18.67 28.89 -15.24
N PRO A 172 18.02 28.12 -14.35
CA PRO A 172 17.44 26.86 -14.75
C PRO A 172 16.32 27.16 -15.75
N ALA A 173 16.56 26.85 -17.02
CA ALA A 173 15.51 26.74 -18.01
C ALA A 173 14.52 25.69 -17.49
N ILE A 174 13.24 26.07 -17.43
CA ILE A 174 12.15 25.15 -17.15
C ILE A 174 12.25 24.04 -18.19
N ALA A 175 12.75 22.88 -17.77
CA ALA A 175 12.80 21.70 -18.60
C ALA A 175 11.34 21.30 -18.87
N THR A 176 10.81 21.71 -20.01
CA THR A 176 9.63 21.11 -20.60
C THR A 176 9.95 19.63 -20.77
N ALA A 177 9.43 18.81 -19.86
CA ALA A 177 9.60 17.37 -19.89
C ALA A 177 9.19 16.86 -21.28
N SER A 178 10.11 16.23 -22.00
CA SER A 178 9.81 15.61 -23.28
C SER A 178 8.63 14.64 -23.09
N PRO A 179 7.58 14.70 -23.93
CA PRO A 179 6.45 13.80 -23.79
C PRO A 179 6.95 12.35 -23.89
N SER A 180 6.63 11.55 -22.87
CA SER A 180 6.93 10.12 -22.89
C SER A 180 6.26 9.50 -24.11
N ILE A 181 7.02 8.76 -24.91
CA ILE A 181 6.50 8.01 -26.07
C ILE A 181 5.50 6.94 -25.60
N TYR A 182 5.59 6.53 -24.32
CA TYR A 182 4.76 5.50 -23.71
C TYR A 182 3.60 6.11 -22.91
N PRO A 183 2.38 5.54 -23.01
CA PRO A 183 1.17 6.05 -22.33
C PRO A 183 1.19 5.86 -20.80
N VAL A 184 2.21 5.20 -20.26
CA VAL A 184 2.37 4.91 -18.83
C VAL A 184 3.75 5.36 -18.38
N ASP A 185 3.79 6.26 -17.40
CA ASP A 185 5.02 6.62 -16.68
C ASP A 185 5.06 5.87 -15.35
N VAL A 186 6.16 5.17 -15.08
CA VAL A 186 6.35 4.40 -13.85
C VAL A 186 7.66 4.82 -13.20
N PHE A 187 7.58 5.29 -11.96
CA PHE A 187 8.75 5.73 -11.21
C PHE A 187 8.67 5.32 -9.74
N GLU A 188 9.82 5.39 -9.06
CA GLU A 188 9.90 5.13 -7.62
C GLU A 188 9.97 6.45 -6.86
N TRP A 189 9.14 6.58 -5.83
CA TRP A 189 9.10 7.70 -4.91
C TRP A 189 9.35 7.17 -3.51
N VAL A 190 10.35 7.69 -2.80
CA VAL A 190 10.62 7.30 -1.42
C VAL A 190 10.13 8.43 -0.52
N TYR A 191 9.28 8.05 0.44
CA TYR A 191 8.84 8.94 1.49
C TYR A 191 9.56 8.55 2.79
N GLU A 192 10.24 9.53 3.38
CA GLU A 192 10.81 9.44 4.71
C GLU A 192 9.99 10.34 5.62
N ALA A 193 9.47 9.79 6.72
CA ALA A 193 8.77 10.61 7.70
C ALA A 193 9.77 11.61 8.29
N PRO A 194 9.45 12.93 8.32
CA PRO A 194 10.35 13.91 8.92
C PRO A 194 10.58 13.55 10.38
N GLU A 195 11.85 13.48 10.81
CA GLU A 195 12.20 13.31 12.21
C GLU A 195 11.55 14.46 12.99
N MET A 196 10.60 14.15 13.87
CA MET A 196 10.05 15.13 14.80
C MET A 196 11.23 15.70 15.62
N SER A 197 11.60 16.94 15.33
CA SER A 197 12.77 17.62 15.89
C SER A 197 12.81 17.57 17.42
N SER A 198 13.69 16.73 17.97
CA SER A 198 14.64 16.95 19.08
C SER A 198 14.33 17.93 20.23
N THR A 199 13.07 18.18 20.59
CA THR A 199 12.70 18.98 21.79
C THR A 199 11.79 18.24 22.78
N ALA A 200 11.56 16.93 22.59
CA ALA A 200 11.03 16.08 23.64
C ALA A 200 12.20 15.52 24.46
N LYS A 201 12.67 16.32 25.43
CA LYS A 201 13.49 15.83 26.53
C LYS A 201 12.79 14.61 27.14
N SER A 202 13.48 13.47 27.12
CA SER A 202 13.39 12.36 28.07
C SER A 202 12.20 12.41 29.04
N ILE A 203 11.09 11.78 28.66
CA ILE A 203 10.13 11.27 29.64
C ILE A 203 10.58 9.83 29.94
N PRO A 204 10.82 9.46 31.22
CA PRO A 204 11.24 8.12 31.57
C PRO A 204 10.19 7.09 31.13
N SER A 205 10.67 5.99 30.60
CA SER A 205 9.93 4.77 30.33
C SER A 205 9.23 4.25 31.59
N SER A 206 8.01 4.70 31.82
CA SER A 206 7.05 4.02 32.69
C SER A 206 5.65 4.41 32.26
N GLN A 207 4.91 3.42 31.74
CA GLN A 207 3.49 3.51 31.40
C GLN A 207 3.15 4.34 30.16
N SER A 208 3.60 3.87 28.98
CA SER A 208 2.80 4.02 27.77
C SER A 208 2.57 2.63 27.21
N SER A 209 1.33 2.17 27.31
CA SER A 209 0.83 0.93 26.74
C SER A 209 1.20 0.84 25.25
N ALA A 210 2.20 0.00 24.96
CA ALA A 210 2.65 -0.31 23.62
C ALA A 210 1.56 -1.13 22.90
N THR A 211 0.57 -0.43 22.35
CA THR A 211 -0.19 -0.94 21.21
C THR A 211 0.83 -1.28 20.14
N GLY A 212 0.77 -2.49 19.56
CA GLY A 212 1.69 -3.00 18.51
C GLY A 212 1.71 -2.22 17.18
N VAL A 213 1.33 -0.94 17.22
CA VAL A 213 1.54 0.10 16.22
C VAL A 213 2.79 0.91 16.62
N ASP A 214 3.87 0.24 17.02
CA ASP A 214 5.20 0.85 16.90
C ASP A 214 5.43 1.03 15.39
N ALA A 215 4.93 2.16 14.90
CA ALA A 215 4.78 2.50 13.51
C ALA A 215 6.14 2.29 12.85
N PHE A 216 6.18 1.54 11.76
CA PHE A 216 7.34 1.49 10.89
C PHE A 216 7.75 2.95 10.58
N ARG A 217 8.83 3.41 11.23
CA ARG A 217 9.38 4.76 11.06
C ARG A 217 10.49 4.80 10.00
N GLY A 218 10.56 3.77 9.16
CA GLY A 218 11.52 3.70 8.07
C GLY A 218 11.00 4.35 6.78
N PRO A 219 11.87 4.50 5.76
CA PRO A 219 11.48 4.95 4.43
C PRO A 219 10.44 4.00 3.82
N VAL A 220 9.37 4.56 3.26
CA VAL A 220 8.39 3.83 2.46
C VAL A 220 8.63 4.13 0.99
N THR A 221 8.80 3.09 0.18
CA THR A 221 8.97 3.21 -1.27
C THR A 221 7.65 3.00 -1.99
N PHE A 222 7.20 3.97 -2.77
CA PHE A 222 6.06 3.85 -3.65
C PHE A 222 6.52 3.66 -5.09
N ARG A 223 6.06 2.60 -5.73
CA ARG A 223 6.13 2.46 -7.19
C ARG A 223 4.89 3.12 -7.77
N VAL A 224 5.06 4.33 -8.26
CA VAL A 224 4.01 5.20 -8.77
C VAL A 224 3.74 4.85 -10.23
N TRP A 225 2.47 4.65 -10.56
CA TRP A 225 1.98 4.40 -11.91
C TRP A 225 1.09 5.58 -12.32
N ASP A 226 1.55 6.32 -13.32
CA ASP A 226 0.81 7.41 -13.96
C ASP A 226 0.43 7.00 -15.39
N PHE A 227 -0.83 7.20 -15.75
CA PHE A 227 -1.34 6.98 -17.09
C PHE A 227 -1.64 8.35 -17.69
N ASP A 228 -0.95 8.69 -18.78
CA ASP A 228 -1.04 10.01 -19.39
C ASP A 228 -2.50 10.32 -19.78
N GLY A 229 -3.00 11.43 -19.26
CA GLY A 229 -4.41 11.83 -19.31
C GLY A 229 -4.94 12.07 -20.73
N ILE A 230 -4.06 12.34 -21.69
CA ILE A 230 -4.45 12.67 -23.08
C ILE A 230 -4.94 11.41 -23.83
N LYS A 231 -4.42 10.23 -23.50
CA LYS A 231 -4.81 8.95 -24.13
C LYS A 231 -5.61 8.04 -23.21
N GLN A 232 -5.95 8.50 -22.01
CA GLN A 232 -6.49 7.66 -20.95
C GLN A 232 -7.75 6.89 -21.36
N ARG A 233 -8.65 7.48 -22.18
CA ARG A 233 -9.85 6.79 -22.71
C ARG A 233 -9.51 5.54 -23.54
N GLU A 234 -8.46 5.59 -24.33
CA GLU A 234 -8.04 4.47 -25.20
C GLU A 234 -7.34 3.35 -24.40
N TYR A 235 -6.72 3.70 -23.27
CA TYR A 235 -5.94 2.76 -22.44
C TYR A 235 -6.62 2.38 -21.13
N GLN A 236 -7.88 2.74 -20.87
CA GLN A 236 -8.59 2.38 -19.63
C GLN A 236 -8.61 0.86 -19.39
N SER A 237 -8.81 0.08 -20.44
CA SER A 237 -8.78 -1.39 -20.35
C SER A 237 -7.40 -1.90 -19.93
N VAL A 238 -6.32 -1.29 -20.44
CA VAL A 238 -4.94 -1.64 -20.08
C VAL A 238 -4.62 -1.19 -18.65
N GLN A 239 -5.09 -0.02 -18.24
CA GLN A 239 -4.94 0.49 -16.87
C GLN A 239 -5.54 -0.47 -15.83
N ARG A 240 -6.72 -1.02 -16.13
CA ARG A 240 -7.41 -2.02 -15.31
C ARG A 240 -6.61 -3.33 -15.15
N CYS A 241 -5.89 -3.78 -16.18
CA CYS A 241 -5.01 -4.96 -16.08
C CYS A 241 -3.93 -4.83 -14.99
N PHE A 242 -3.64 -3.61 -14.53
CA PHE A 242 -2.67 -3.36 -13.48
C PHE A 242 -3.32 -3.21 -12.10
N PHE A 243 -4.63 -3.38 -11.94
CA PHE A 243 -5.27 -3.32 -10.62
C PHE A 243 -4.90 -4.56 -9.82
N THR A 244 -4.38 -4.36 -8.61
CA THR A 244 -3.99 -5.44 -7.70
C THR A 244 -4.41 -5.10 -6.29
N ARG A 245 -4.81 -6.09 -5.49
CA ARG A 245 -5.27 -5.90 -4.09
C ARG A 245 -4.26 -5.20 -3.18
N ARG A 246 -2.95 -5.33 -3.48
CA ARG A 246 -1.85 -4.66 -2.74
C ARG A 246 -1.42 -3.35 -3.40
N CYS A 247 -2.40 -2.51 -3.71
CA CYS A 247 -2.19 -1.20 -4.31
C CYS A 247 -2.89 -0.14 -3.46
N LEU A 248 -2.26 1.02 -3.33
CA LEU A 248 -2.90 2.24 -2.90
C LEU A 248 -3.39 2.97 -4.16
N PHE A 249 -4.68 3.21 -4.24
CA PHE A 249 -5.29 3.96 -5.34
C PHE A 249 -5.51 5.40 -4.90
N LEU A 250 -4.97 6.34 -5.67
CA LEU A 250 -5.16 7.77 -5.47
C LEU A 250 -6.10 8.26 -6.57
N LEU A 251 -7.36 8.49 -6.20
CA LEU A 251 -8.42 8.85 -7.14
C LEU A 251 -8.67 10.35 -7.09
N LEU A 252 -8.19 11.06 -8.13
CA LEU A 252 -8.29 12.50 -8.22
C LEU A 252 -9.54 12.90 -9.00
N TRP A 253 -10.19 13.95 -8.52
CA TRP A 253 -11.24 14.63 -9.26
C TRP A 253 -11.13 16.14 -9.09
N LYS A 254 -11.77 16.87 -9.99
CA LYS A 254 -11.78 18.32 -10.00
C LYS A 254 -13.08 18.80 -9.38
N VAL A 255 -12.98 19.45 -8.22
CA VAL A 255 -14.16 19.80 -7.41
C VAL A 255 -15.07 20.80 -8.14
N THR A 256 -14.51 21.65 -9.00
CA THR A 256 -15.28 22.62 -9.79
C THR A 256 -16.19 21.98 -10.84
N ASP A 257 -15.96 20.71 -11.18
CA ASP A 257 -16.73 20.00 -12.21
C ASP A 257 -18.00 19.34 -11.62
N GLY A 258 -18.13 19.35 -10.29
CA GLY A 258 -19.34 18.96 -9.57
C GLY A 258 -19.80 17.53 -9.82
N GLU A 259 -21.12 17.34 -9.93
CA GLU A 259 -21.74 16.02 -10.00
C GLU A 259 -21.31 15.19 -11.21
N ILE A 260 -20.93 15.83 -12.31
CA ILE A 260 -20.41 15.13 -13.51
C ILE A 260 -19.15 14.34 -13.16
N ALA A 261 -18.25 14.94 -12.37
CA ALA A 261 -17.03 14.28 -11.94
C ALA A 261 -17.29 13.19 -10.88
N LEU A 262 -18.41 13.27 -10.13
CA LEU A 262 -18.81 12.20 -9.21
C LEU A 262 -19.24 10.93 -9.94
N ALA A 263 -19.89 11.04 -11.11
CA ALA A 263 -20.20 9.89 -11.94
C ALA A 263 -18.92 9.18 -12.41
N ASP A 264 -17.93 9.95 -12.89
CA ASP A 264 -16.62 9.41 -13.27
C ASP A 264 -15.90 8.74 -12.07
N LEU A 265 -15.96 9.33 -10.88
CA LEU A 265 -15.43 8.73 -9.65
C LEU A 265 -16.09 7.38 -9.36
N HIS A 266 -17.41 7.30 -9.45
CA HIS A 266 -18.17 6.08 -9.21
C HIS A 266 -17.72 4.94 -10.14
N ASP A 267 -17.54 5.21 -11.42
CA ASP A 267 -17.05 4.23 -12.39
C ASP A 267 -15.65 3.70 -12.05
N PHE A 268 -14.75 4.57 -11.56
CA PHE A 268 -13.42 4.14 -11.10
C PHE A 268 -13.51 3.29 -9.83
N LEU A 269 -14.37 3.66 -8.87
CA LEU A 269 -14.56 2.91 -7.63
C LEU A 269 -15.14 1.51 -7.90
N LEU A 270 -16.13 1.40 -8.78
CA LEU A 270 -16.69 0.12 -9.22
C LEU A 270 -15.62 -0.75 -9.89
N ALA A 271 -14.77 -0.16 -10.75
CA ALA A 271 -13.68 -0.89 -11.40
C ALA A 271 -12.65 -1.40 -10.39
N ILE A 272 -12.28 -0.58 -9.40
CA ILE A 272 -11.37 -0.99 -8.31
C ILE A 272 -12.00 -2.10 -7.48
N GLN A 273 -13.26 -1.96 -7.06
CA GLN A 273 -13.96 -2.96 -6.26
C GLN A 273 -14.04 -4.31 -6.99
N ALA A 274 -14.30 -4.29 -8.30
CA ALA A 274 -14.39 -5.51 -9.11
C ALA A 274 -13.05 -6.26 -9.24
N GLN A 275 -11.93 -5.55 -9.36
CA GLN A 275 -10.62 -6.15 -9.70
C GLN A 275 -9.65 -6.24 -8.51
N ALA A 276 -9.74 -5.30 -7.58
CA ALA A 276 -8.87 -5.17 -6.41
C ALA A 276 -9.70 -4.94 -5.13
N PRO A 277 -10.55 -5.89 -4.72
CA PRO A 277 -11.34 -5.77 -3.50
C PRO A 277 -10.43 -5.64 -2.27
N ASN A 278 -10.87 -4.89 -1.27
CA ASN A 278 -10.15 -4.55 -0.03
C ASN A 278 -8.86 -3.73 -0.23
N SER A 279 -8.66 -3.14 -1.41
CA SER A 279 -7.58 -2.18 -1.62
C SER A 279 -7.91 -0.82 -0.99
N TYR A 280 -6.86 -0.07 -0.66
CA TYR A 280 -7.04 1.28 -0.11
C TYR A 280 -7.23 2.28 -1.24
N VAL A 281 -8.29 3.08 -1.15
CA VAL A 281 -8.58 4.17 -2.08
C VAL A 281 -8.59 5.49 -1.32
N LEU A 282 -7.80 6.44 -1.77
CA LEU A 282 -7.79 7.81 -1.27
C LEU A 282 -8.38 8.74 -2.34
N ILE A 283 -9.52 9.35 -2.03
CA ILE A 283 -10.21 10.28 -2.93
C ILE A 283 -9.68 11.69 -2.68
N VAL A 284 -9.23 12.38 -3.72
CA VAL A 284 -8.60 13.71 -3.64
C VAL A 284 -9.35 14.70 -4.52
N GLY A 285 -10.01 15.66 -3.88
CA GLY A 285 -10.63 16.80 -4.55
C GLY A 285 -9.62 17.92 -4.82
N THR A 286 -9.35 18.20 -6.09
CA THR A 286 -8.45 19.27 -6.54
C THR A 286 -9.21 20.55 -6.90
N HIS A 287 -8.49 21.68 -7.06
CA HIS A 287 -9.06 22.98 -7.43
C HIS A 287 -10.07 23.55 -6.40
N SER A 288 -9.85 23.26 -5.12
CA SER A 288 -10.71 23.74 -4.02
C SER A 288 -10.55 25.23 -3.72
N ASP A 289 -9.41 25.81 -4.11
CA ASP A 289 -9.12 27.24 -4.15
C ASP A 289 -10.11 28.00 -5.04
N PHE A 290 -10.33 27.55 -6.29
CA PHE A 290 -11.29 28.17 -7.21
C PHE A 290 -12.72 28.21 -6.67
N VAL A 291 -13.13 27.18 -5.91
CA VAL A 291 -14.44 27.14 -5.26
C VAL A 291 -14.56 28.24 -4.22
N ARG A 292 -13.49 28.49 -3.45
CA ARG A 292 -13.46 29.54 -2.41
C ARG A 292 -13.40 30.94 -3.00
N GLU A 293 -12.73 31.10 -4.14
CA GLU A 293 -12.57 32.39 -4.83
C GLU A 293 -13.81 32.82 -5.63
N GLN A 294 -14.72 31.89 -5.97
CA GLN A 294 -15.91 32.15 -6.78
C GLN A 294 -17.23 31.88 -6.01
N PRO A 295 -17.56 32.64 -4.95
CA PRO A 295 -18.74 32.41 -4.11
C PRO A 295 -20.07 32.67 -4.83
N LEU A 296 -20.05 33.38 -5.97
CA LEU A 296 -21.23 33.60 -6.81
C LEU A 296 -21.62 32.33 -7.59
N ARG A 297 -20.63 31.49 -7.91
CA ARG A 297 -20.83 30.26 -8.68
C ARG A 297 -21.00 29.05 -7.76
N PHE A 298 -20.30 29.05 -6.63
CA PHE A 298 -20.33 27.95 -5.67
C PHE A 298 -20.86 28.44 -4.32
N PRO A 299 -21.98 27.87 -3.83
CA PRO A 299 -22.49 28.15 -2.48
C PRO A 299 -21.44 27.85 -1.40
N ARG A 300 -21.52 28.53 -0.26
CA ARG A 300 -20.57 28.32 0.86
C ARG A 300 -20.56 26.87 1.38
N ASP A 301 -21.69 26.18 1.29
CA ASP A 301 -21.83 24.79 1.72
C ASP A 301 -21.49 23.77 0.63
N TYR A 302 -21.05 24.21 -0.54
CA TYR A 302 -20.82 23.35 -1.71
C TYR A 302 -19.83 22.22 -1.40
N LEU A 303 -18.69 22.52 -0.78
CA LEU A 303 -17.69 21.50 -0.44
C LEU A 303 -18.24 20.46 0.54
N SER A 304 -19.06 20.87 1.50
CA SER A 304 -19.69 19.98 2.46
C SER A 304 -20.79 19.12 1.82
N GLN A 305 -21.49 19.65 0.82
CA GLN A 305 -22.46 18.87 0.03
C GLN A 305 -21.74 17.80 -0.81
N MET A 306 -20.64 18.16 -1.47
CA MET A 306 -19.83 17.23 -2.25
C MET A 306 -19.23 16.11 -1.38
N ASP A 307 -18.71 16.45 -0.19
CA ASP A 307 -18.17 15.46 0.75
C ASP A 307 -19.24 14.44 1.20
N LYS A 308 -20.45 14.93 1.50
CA LYS A 308 -21.59 14.05 1.81
C LYS A 308 -21.98 13.13 0.65
N GLN A 309 -21.96 13.65 -0.58
CA GLN A 309 -22.23 12.83 -1.77
C GLN A 309 -21.16 11.76 -1.97
N ILE A 310 -19.88 12.09 -1.77
CA ILE A 310 -18.78 11.11 -1.87
C ILE A 310 -18.89 10.02 -0.80
N GLN A 311 -19.26 10.39 0.43
CA GLN A 311 -19.46 9.41 1.51
C GLN A 311 -20.68 8.50 1.29
N ALA A 312 -21.60 8.89 0.41
CA ALA A 312 -22.78 8.10 0.07
C ALA A 312 -22.51 7.09 -1.07
N ILE A 313 -21.36 7.19 -1.75
CA ILE A 313 -20.91 6.28 -2.82
C ILE A 313 -20.16 5.10 -2.20
#